data_AF-A0AAC8QAA6-F1
#
_entry.id   AF-A0AAC8QAA6-F1
#
_cell.length_a   1.000
_cell.length_b   1.000
_cell.length_c   1.000
_cell.angle_alpha   90.00
_cell.angle_beta   90.00
_cell.angle_gamma   90.00
#
_symmetry.space_group_name_H-M   'P 1'
#
loop_
_entity.id
_entity.type
_entity.pdbx_description
1 polymer ?
#
loop_
_entity_poly.entity_id
_entity_poly.type
_entity_poly.pdbx_seq_one_letter_code
_entity_poly.pdbx_strand_id
1 'polypeptide(L)'
;MQLRTLALASFAALAACTNATPETPQETGVSTAAATATRLYASVGDNELSFETLGTFEERDGVRALIIRATANRYLSDVLSFVPDDAFGDAHIISERRLEIVLHEGHELNTVLSGLPLFVRVGTFTGTPRSYTARIVIAPRFFDFRGDSGIWIDEAVNPIYVVQGNTNLLYRGRASVSGYVDWLSVTAPDGIPQVYGRPNYRLDWSYPALHQAIDPHTVPLTFSAGADDGVAMQKTARLVARVTEFALTDGDAYDVWPSPGCDPTVYNCYHSQPAGTTDFGQCGTYRQVQRCTYASACEVFPQPFSLTAADASSLEPARAAWNEGSTPLSWYEISSIAASTTPECPAQPVTLQAIVEHLGADPSLPAFTDGTVTDRAGLAQSYFFSGSKGAALLSQLDAYTGGGDVQAWFSGAEVACHNCHDFKEWGVLYYPASRKVIVLDGHHGYDS
;
A
#
# COMPACT_ATOMS: atom_id res chain seq x y z
N MET A 1 64.67 -66.80 27.79
CA MET A 1 64.07 -67.80 28.71
C MET A 1 62.87 -67.13 29.37
N GLN A 2 61.66 -67.70 29.36
CA GLN A 2 61.21 -68.94 30.02
C GLN A 2 61.36 -68.87 31.56
N LEU A 3 60.42 -69.32 32.41
CA LEU A 3 58.96 -69.61 32.32
C LEU A 3 58.51 -70.06 33.76
N ARG A 4 57.19 -70.27 33.98
CA ARG A 4 56.53 -71.05 35.08
C ARG A 4 56.15 -70.27 36.36
N THR A 5 54.87 -70.06 36.74
CA THR A 5 53.67 -70.94 37.04
C THR A 5 53.63 -71.45 38.49
N LEU A 6 52.52 -71.68 39.22
CA LEU A 6 51.03 -71.59 39.07
C LEU A 6 50.44 -71.25 40.50
N ALA A 7 49.15 -71.21 40.89
CA ALA A 7 47.82 -71.64 40.41
C ALA A 7 46.76 -70.52 40.73
N LEU A 8 45.51 -70.44 40.22
CA LEU A 8 44.27 -71.23 40.43
C LEU A 8 43.91 -71.58 41.90
N ALA A 9 42.65 -71.48 42.37
CA ALA A 9 41.34 -71.32 41.69
C ALA A 9 40.42 -70.33 42.48
N SER A 10 39.70 -69.37 41.86
CA SER A 10 38.43 -69.45 41.10
C SER A 10 37.13 -69.50 41.94
N PHE A 11 36.39 -68.39 41.96
CA PHE A 11 34.92 -68.35 42.09
C PHE A 11 34.37 -67.10 41.36
N ALA A 12 33.16 -67.19 40.81
CA ALA A 12 32.42 -66.10 40.16
C ALA A 12 31.04 -65.95 40.87
N ALA A 13 30.27 -64.87 40.76
CA ALA A 13 30.38 -63.62 39.98
C ALA A 13 29.83 -62.44 40.84
N LEU A 14 29.46 -61.23 40.38
CA LEU A 14 29.26 -60.65 39.04
C LEU A 14 29.54 -59.11 39.09
N ALA A 15 28.91 -58.34 38.21
CA ALA A 15 29.02 -56.90 38.01
C ALA A 15 28.79 -56.02 39.27
N ALA A 16 29.65 -55.01 39.44
CA ALA A 16 29.44 -53.88 40.33
C ALA A 16 29.28 -52.59 39.49
N CYS A 17 28.32 -51.74 39.88
CA CYS A 17 28.25 -50.34 39.49
C CYS A 17 28.17 -49.51 40.76
N THR A 18 29.17 -48.68 41.04
CA THR A 18 29.23 -47.85 42.25
C THR A 18 28.41 -46.58 42.09
N ASN A 19 27.67 -46.23 43.15
CA ASN A 19 26.79 -45.06 43.16
C ASN A 19 27.55 -43.75 42.96
N ALA A 20 27.27 -43.07 41.85
CA ALA A 20 27.44 -41.62 41.72
C ALA A 20 26.05 -41.02 41.51
N THR A 21 25.70 -40.00 42.30
CA THR A 21 24.42 -39.29 42.16
C THR A 21 24.40 -38.56 40.82
N PRO A 22 23.41 -38.77 39.93
CA PRO A 22 23.31 -37.97 38.72
C PRO A 22 22.83 -36.56 39.08
N GLU A 23 23.68 -35.57 38.83
CA GLU A 23 23.21 -34.18 38.77
C GLU A 23 22.15 -34.07 37.68
N THR A 24 21.02 -33.44 38.00
CA THR A 24 19.92 -33.26 37.04
C THR A 24 20.27 -32.07 36.14
N PRO A 25 20.34 -32.24 34.79
CA PRO A 25 20.52 -31.10 33.90
C PRO A 25 19.33 -30.14 34.05
N GLN A 26 19.60 -28.93 34.53
CA GLN A 26 18.55 -27.93 34.74
C GLN A 26 18.21 -27.27 33.39
N GLU A 27 17.37 -27.92 32.58
CA GLU A 27 16.81 -27.36 31.34
C GLU A 27 15.96 -26.11 31.64
N THR A 28 16.63 -24.96 31.73
CA THR A 28 16.02 -23.63 31.87
C THR A 28 16.50 -22.76 30.71
N GLY A 29 15.87 -22.99 29.55
CA GLY A 29 16.22 -22.34 28.28
C GLY A 29 15.03 -22.33 27.32
N VAL A 30 13.90 -21.77 27.75
CA VAL A 30 12.69 -21.68 26.91
C VAL A 30 12.94 -20.72 25.75
N SER A 31 13.32 -21.29 24.60
CA SER A 31 13.61 -20.56 23.36
C SER A 31 12.33 -19.93 22.80
N THR A 32 12.08 -18.68 23.18
CA THR A 32 10.99 -17.83 22.68
C THR A 32 11.50 -16.95 21.55
N ALA A 33 11.88 -17.57 20.44
CA ALA A 33 12.33 -16.88 19.23
C ALA A 33 11.82 -17.57 17.96
N ALA A 34 11.42 -16.79 16.95
CA ALA A 34 11.06 -17.29 15.61
C ALA A 34 12.31 -17.66 14.77
N ALA A 35 13.38 -18.09 15.42
CA ALA A 35 14.74 -18.20 14.87
C ALA A 35 15.04 -19.56 14.18
N THR A 36 14.16 -20.56 14.30
CA THR A 36 14.37 -21.92 13.79
C THR A 36 13.76 -22.21 12.42
N ALA A 37 12.92 -21.34 11.87
CA ALA A 37 12.37 -21.49 10.53
C ALA A 37 13.45 -21.17 9.47
N THR A 38 14.15 -22.21 9.00
CA THR A 38 15.17 -22.14 7.93
C THR A 38 14.56 -22.08 6.53
N ARG A 39 13.30 -22.49 6.37
CA ARG A 39 12.51 -22.33 5.14
C ARG A 39 11.10 -21.83 5.45
N LEU A 40 10.52 -21.08 4.50
CA LEU A 40 9.07 -20.83 4.42
C LEU A 40 8.48 -21.68 3.29
N TYR A 41 7.23 -22.11 3.44
CA TYR A 41 6.52 -22.99 2.51
C TYR A 41 5.17 -22.39 2.14
N ALA A 42 4.78 -22.52 0.87
CA ALA A 42 3.45 -22.19 0.39
C ALA A 42 3.10 -23.08 -0.82
N SER A 43 1.81 -23.25 -1.07
CA SER A 43 1.28 -24.17 -2.09
C SER A 43 0.12 -23.55 -2.88
N VAL A 44 -0.01 -23.94 -4.15
CA VAL A 44 -1.14 -23.58 -5.01
C VAL A 44 -1.47 -24.72 -5.96
N GLY A 45 -2.70 -25.24 -5.88
CA GLY A 45 -3.08 -26.51 -6.49
C GLY A 45 -2.15 -27.66 -6.07
N ASP A 46 -1.58 -28.35 -7.06
CA ASP A 46 -0.61 -29.44 -6.91
C ASP A 46 0.83 -28.95 -6.63
N ASN A 47 1.09 -27.65 -6.66
CA ASN A 47 2.44 -27.07 -6.53
C ASN A 47 2.74 -26.71 -5.07
N GLU A 48 3.97 -26.97 -4.65
CA GLU A 48 4.57 -26.49 -3.42
C GLU A 48 5.93 -25.88 -3.77
N LEU A 49 6.21 -24.69 -3.23
CA LEU A 49 7.49 -24.02 -3.34
C LEU A 49 7.98 -23.68 -1.92
N SER A 50 9.29 -23.74 -1.69
CA SER A 50 9.89 -23.44 -0.39
C SER A 50 11.15 -22.58 -0.49
N PHE A 51 11.09 -21.37 0.08
CA PHE A 51 12.21 -20.43 0.13
C PHE A 51 13.09 -20.66 1.35
N GLU A 52 14.41 -20.58 1.19
CA GLU A 52 15.34 -20.40 2.32
C GLU A 52 15.14 -19.02 2.95
N THR A 53 15.05 -18.96 4.28
CA THR A 53 14.77 -17.70 4.98
C THR A 53 15.97 -16.80 5.12
N LEU A 54 17.18 -17.36 5.09
CA LEU A 54 18.44 -16.63 5.13
C LEU A 54 19.03 -16.62 3.71
N GLY A 55 19.20 -15.43 3.12
CA GLY A 55 19.96 -15.31 1.88
C GLY A 55 21.47 -15.33 2.14
N THR A 56 22.24 -15.78 1.16
CA THR A 56 23.72 -15.74 1.18
C THR A 56 24.22 -14.60 0.32
N PHE A 57 25.33 -13.95 0.71
CA PHE A 57 25.98 -12.97 -0.17
C PHE A 57 27.09 -13.65 -0.96
N GLU A 58 27.12 -13.41 -2.27
CA GLU A 58 28.08 -13.96 -3.21
C GLU A 58 28.50 -12.87 -4.21
N GLU A 59 29.64 -13.05 -4.87
CA GLU A 59 30.03 -12.20 -6.00
C GLU A 59 29.35 -12.70 -7.28
N ARG A 60 28.77 -11.78 -8.06
CA ARG A 60 28.16 -12.00 -9.37
C ARG A 60 28.57 -10.83 -10.27
N ASP A 61 29.17 -11.14 -11.42
CA ASP A 61 29.63 -10.17 -12.43
C ASP A 61 30.48 -8.99 -11.89
N GLY A 62 31.28 -9.25 -10.85
CA GLY A 62 32.15 -8.26 -10.19
C GLY A 62 31.44 -7.36 -9.17
N VAL A 63 30.17 -7.64 -8.85
CA VAL A 63 29.35 -6.93 -7.87
C VAL A 63 28.92 -7.90 -6.77
N ARG A 64 28.80 -7.41 -5.53
CA ARG A 64 28.23 -8.19 -4.42
C ARG A 64 26.71 -8.30 -4.59
N ALA A 65 26.17 -9.51 -4.51
CA ALA A 65 24.74 -9.77 -4.64
C ALA A 65 24.20 -10.62 -3.50
N LEU A 66 22.94 -10.39 -3.12
CA LEU A 66 22.16 -11.26 -2.23
C LEU A 66 21.54 -12.39 -3.07
N ILE A 67 21.84 -13.62 -2.71
CA ILE A 67 21.30 -14.83 -3.33
C ILE A 67 20.23 -15.45 -2.43
N ILE A 68 19.04 -15.68 -2.99
CA ILE A 68 17.90 -16.27 -2.29
C ILE A 68 17.46 -17.53 -3.05
N ARG A 69 17.39 -18.67 -2.36
CA ARG A 69 17.19 -19.98 -2.99
C ARG A 69 15.83 -20.58 -2.65
N ALA A 70 15.21 -21.24 -3.63
CA ALA A 70 13.97 -21.97 -3.44
C ALA A 70 13.99 -23.38 -4.05
N THR A 71 13.22 -24.29 -3.46
CA THR A 71 13.00 -25.65 -3.94
C THR A 71 11.52 -25.87 -4.18
N ALA A 72 11.14 -26.36 -5.37
CA ALA A 72 9.78 -26.71 -5.76
C ALA A 72 9.53 -28.23 -5.65
N ASN A 73 8.28 -28.65 -5.50
CA ASN A 73 7.93 -30.07 -5.60
C ASN A 73 7.81 -30.57 -7.06
N ARG A 74 7.59 -29.67 -8.03
CA ARG A 74 7.50 -29.95 -9.48
C ARG A 74 8.77 -29.56 -10.26
N TYR A 75 8.86 -30.03 -11.50
CA TYR A 75 9.94 -29.66 -12.43
C TYR A 75 9.71 -28.26 -13.01
N LEU A 76 10.70 -27.38 -12.85
CA LEU A 76 10.70 -26.00 -13.32
C LEU A 76 10.97 -25.93 -14.82
N SER A 77 10.31 -25.00 -15.52
CA SER A 77 10.48 -24.74 -16.96
C SER A 77 10.84 -23.29 -17.29
N ASP A 78 10.42 -22.34 -16.46
CA ASP A 78 10.65 -20.90 -16.60
C ASP A 78 10.65 -20.26 -15.20
N VAL A 79 11.46 -19.22 -14.99
CA VAL A 79 11.44 -18.39 -13.77
C VAL A 79 11.74 -16.93 -14.13
N LEU A 80 11.04 -15.99 -13.50
CA LEU A 80 11.25 -14.56 -13.72
C LEU A 80 10.95 -13.78 -12.42
N SER A 81 11.92 -13.00 -11.94
CA SER A 81 11.76 -12.05 -10.84
C SER A 81 11.34 -10.66 -11.35
N PHE A 82 10.41 -10.03 -10.64
CA PHE A 82 9.86 -8.73 -10.99
C PHE A 82 9.32 -7.98 -9.75
N VAL A 83 9.26 -6.66 -9.86
CA VAL A 83 8.44 -5.80 -8.99
C VAL A 83 7.24 -5.32 -9.83
N PRO A 84 6.25 -4.59 -9.28
CA PRO A 84 5.20 -4.03 -10.12
C PRO A 84 5.76 -3.24 -11.30
N ASP A 85 5.22 -3.51 -12.48
CA ASP A 85 5.53 -2.92 -13.79
C ASP A 85 6.94 -3.22 -14.38
N ASP A 86 7.96 -3.59 -13.59
CA ASP A 86 9.35 -3.78 -14.03
C ASP A 86 9.95 -5.16 -13.67
N ALA A 87 10.72 -5.75 -14.59
CA ALA A 87 11.60 -6.90 -14.31
C ALA A 87 12.73 -6.48 -13.35
N PHE A 88 13.07 -7.32 -12.37
CA PHE A 88 13.81 -6.85 -11.20
C PHE A 88 14.59 -7.96 -10.48
N GLY A 89 15.92 -7.81 -10.37
CA GLY A 89 16.83 -8.92 -10.05
C GLY A 89 16.81 -10.02 -11.12
N ASP A 90 17.79 -10.90 -11.06
CA ASP A 90 17.83 -12.07 -11.94
C ASP A 90 17.23 -13.31 -11.25
N ALA A 91 16.50 -14.13 -12.01
CA ALA A 91 16.00 -15.43 -11.55
C ALA A 91 16.56 -16.55 -12.44
N HIS A 92 17.06 -17.62 -11.83
CA HIS A 92 17.74 -18.70 -12.54
C HIS A 92 17.30 -20.08 -12.04
N ILE A 93 17.11 -21.04 -12.96
CA ILE A 93 16.91 -22.46 -12.63
C ILE A 93 18.28 -23.11 -12.44
N ILE A 94 18.64 -23.42 -11.20
CA ILE A 94 19.94 -24.03 -10.83
C ILE A 94 19.90 -25.56 -10.76
N SER A 95 18.70 -26.15 -10.79
CA SER A 95 18.46 -27.59 -10.91
C SER A 95 17.00 -27.82 -11.31
N GLU A 96 16.63 -29.02 -11.78
CA GLU A 96 15.28 -29.34 -12.28
C GLU A 96 14.14 -28.91 -11.34
N ARG A 97 14.39 -28.81 -10.03
CA ARG A 97 13.42 -28.37 -9.01
C ARG A 97 13.94 -27.27 -8.09
N ARG A 98 15.01 -26.55 -8.46
CA ARG A 98 15.57 -25.46 -7.65
C ARG A 98 15.83 -24.22 -8.49
N LEU A 99 15.49 -23.08 -7.91
CA LEU A 99 15.79 -21.76 -8.45
C LEU A 99 16.60 -20.95 -7.44
N GLU A 100 17.36 -19.98 -7.95
CA GLU A 100 17.88 -18.87 -7.14
C GLU A 100 17.47 -17.53 -7.75
N ILE A 101 17.43 -16.52 -6.88
CA ILE A 101 17.19 -15.11 -7.20
C ILE A 101 18.44 -14.35 -6.80
N VAL A 102 18.91 -13.46 -7.67
CA VAL A 102 20.07 -12.58 -7.47
C VAL A 102 19.56 -11.14 -7.36
N LEU A 103 19.91 -10.47 -6.27
CA LEU A 103 19.63 -9.04 -6.05
C LEU A 103 20.95 -8.31 -5.80
N HIS A 104 21.37 -7.47 -6.75
CA HIS A 104 22.65 -6.78 -6.65
C HIS A 104 22.64 -5.68 -5.58
N GLU A 105 23.79 -5.47 -4.95
CA GLU A 105 24.03 -4.34 -4.04
C GLU A 105 23.82 -3.00 -4.78
N GLY A 106 23.21 -2.04 -4.09
CA GLY A 106 22.74 -0.79 -4.70
C GLY A 106 21.23 -0.77 -4.83
N HIS A 107 20.71 -0.42 -6.02
CA HIS A 107 19.28 -0.12 -6.19
C HIS A 107 18.38 -1.31 -5.87
N GLU A 108 18.69 -2.50 -6.39
CA GLU A 108 17.81 -3.67 -6.28
C GLU A 108 17.58 -4.08 -4.83
N LEU A 109 18.67 -4.38 -4.13
CA LEU A 109 18.68 -4.79 -2.74
C LEU A 109 18.10 -3.70 -1.81
N ASN A 110 18.40 -2.42 -2.05
CA ASN A 110 17.80 -1.31 -1.29
C ASN A 110 16.27 -1.24 -1.49
N THR A 111 15.81 -1.30 -2.76
CA THR A 111 14.39 -1.23 -3.12
C THR A 111 13.58 -2.34 -2.46
N VAL A 112 14.07 -3.59 -2.44
CA VAL A 112 13.39 -4.70 -1.77
C VAL A 112 13.44 -4.53 -0.24
N LEU A 113 14.61 -4.34 0.36
CA LEU A 113 14.76 -4.20 1.82
C LEU A 113 13.96 -3.01 2.39
N SER A 114 13.72 -1.96 1.59
CA SER A 114 12.87 -0.82 1.96
C SER A 114 11.39 -1.18 2.13
N GLY A 115 10.99 -2.43 1.87
CA GLY A 115 9.63 -2.94 2.05
C GLY A 115 8.82 -3.07 0.75
N LEU A 116 9.46 -3.15 -0.42
CA LEU A 116 8.78 -3.52 -1.66
C LEU A 116 8.79 -5.05 -1.80
N PRO A 117 7.62 -5.71 -1.96
CA PRO A 117 7.59 -7.15 -2.24
C PRO A 117 8.26 -7.45 -3.58
N LEU A 118 9.00 -8.54 -3.64
CA LEU A 118 9.50 -9.10 -4.89
C LEU A 118 8.54 -10.22 -5.32
N PHE A 119 8.17 -10.22 -6.59
CA PHE A 119 7.37 -11.27 -7.21
C PHE A 119 8.25 -12.20 -8.04
N VAL A 120 7.87 -13.46 -8.12
CA VAL A 120 8.57 -14.47 -8.92
C VAL A 120 7.54 -15.30 -9.68
N ARG A 121 7.47 -15.16 -11.00
CA ARG A 121 6.71 -16.07 -11.84
C ARG A 121 7.47 -17.39 -11.93
N VAL A 122 6.76 -18.50 -11.75
CA VAL A 122 7.33 -19.86 -11.80
C VAL A 122 6.50 -20.70 -12.76
N GLY A 123 7.11 -21.10 -13.87
CA GLY A 123 6.55 -22.07 -14.82
C GLY A 123 7.02 -23.49 -14.51
N THR A 124 6.13 -24.48 -14.69
CA THR A 124 6.42 -25.90 -14.43
C THR A 124 6.01 -26.82 -15.58
N PHE A 125 6.82 -27.85 -15.83
CA PHE A 125 6.49 -28.92 -16.78
C PHE A 125 5.38 -29.86 -16.27
N THR A 126 5.19 -29.95 -14.95
CA THR A 126 4.26 -30.88 -14.29
C THR A 126 3.54 -30.22 -13.12
N GLY A 127 2.37 -30.74 -12.75
CA GLY A 127 1.46 -30.14 -11.78
C GLY A 127 0.33 -29.33 -12.43
N THR A 128 -0.63 -28.93 -11.61
CA THR A 128 -1.76 -28.07 -11.94
C THR A 128 -1.86 -26.98 -10.87
N PRO A 129 -1.83 -25.68 -11.21
CA PRO A 129 -1.52 -25.11 -12.52
C PRO A 129 -0.06 -25.35 -12.96
N ARG A 130 0.28 -24.94 -14.19
CA ARG A 130 1.65 -24.97 -14.75
C ARG A 130 2.38 -23.61 -14.74
N SER A 131 1.72 -22.58 -14.25
CA SER A 131 2.29 -21.26 -14.01
C SER A 131 1.64 -20.72 -12.74
N TYR A 132 2.45 -20.13 -11.87
CA TYR A 132 1.99 -19.46 -10.66
C TYR A 132 2.99 -18.37 -10.27
N THR A 133 2.56 -17.44 -9.42
CA THR A 133 3.39 -16.33 -8.94
C THR A 133 3.61 -16.46 -7.45
N ALA A 134 4.86 -16.39 -7.02
CA ALA A 134 5.23 -16.17 -5.62
C ALA A 134 5.32 -14.68 -5.32
N ARG A 135 4.84 -14.28 -4.14
CA ARG A 135 5.17 -12.99 -3.50
C ARG A 135 6.07 -13.28 -2.31
N ILE A 136 7.24 -12.64 -2.26
CA ILE A 136 8.12 -12.67 -1.08
C ILE A 136 8.40 -11.24 -0.57
N VAL A 137 8.56 -11.12 0.74
CA VAL A 137 9.07 -9.89 1.38
C VAL A 137 10.38 -10.23 2.07
N ILE A 138 11.42 -9.46 1.77
CA ILE A 138 12.75 -9.60 2.37
C ILE A 138 13.03 -8.34 3.18
N ALA A 139 13.40 -8.51 4.44
CA ALA A 139 13.66 -7.41 5.36
C ALA A 139 14.90 -7.67 6.23
N PRO A 140 15.57 -6.64 6.75
CA PRO A 140 16.72 -6.85 7.62
C PRO A 140 16.27 -7.34 9.00
N ARG A 141 16.83 -8.45 9.48
CA ARG A 141 16.45 -9.07 10.76
C ARG A 141 17.67 -9.43 11.59
N PHE A 142 17.57 -9.20 12.91
CA PHE A 142 18.57 -9.64 13.87
C PHE A 142 18.35 -11.10 14.26
N PHE A 143 19.43 -11.86 14.43
CA PHE A 143 19.41 -13.24 14.92
C PHE A 143 20.74 -13.59 15.61
N ASP A 144 20.90 -14.85 16.01
CA ASP A 144 22.13 -15.35 16.67
C ASP A 144 22.52 -14.54 17.91
N PHE A 145 21.51 -14.19 18.73
CA PHE A 145 21.67 -13.42 19.96
C PHE A 145 22.44 -14.22 21.02
N ARG A 146 23.59 -13.71 21.47
CA ARG A 146 24.44 -14.34 22.51
C ARG A 146 24.99 -13.30 23.48
N GLY A 147 25.35 -13.69 24.69
CA GLY A 147 25.78 -12.77 25.75
C GLY A 147 24.60 -12.29 26.61
N ASP A 148 24.77 -11.14 27.28
CA ASP A 148 23.92 -10.73 28.40
C ASP A 148 22.43 -10.61 28.07
N SER A 149 21.59 -11.08 29.00
CA SER A 149 20.13 -10.94 28.95
C SER A 149 19.65 -9.53 29.29
N GLY A 150 20.47 -8.72 29.98
CA GLY A 150 20.16 -7.34 30.33
C GLY A 150 20.10 -6.39 29.13
N ILE A 151 20.76 -6.73 28.02
CA ILE A 151 20.58 -6.08 26.72
C ILE A 151 19.51 -6.85 25.94
N TRP A 152 18.40 -6.20 25.60
CA TRP A 152 17.39 -6.70 24.68
C TRP A 152 17.53 -6.00 23.32
N ILE A 153 17.33 -6.74 22.24
CA ILE A 153 17.44 -6.26 20.85
C ILE A 153 16.21 -6.78 20.10
N ASP A 154 15.58 -5.92 19.32
CA ASP A 154 14.44 -6.26 18.47
C ASP A 154 14.88 -7.14 17.29
N GLU A 155 14.09 -8.15 16.92
CA GLU A 155 14.37 -8.89 15.67
C GLU A 155 14.21 -7.96 14.46
N ALA A 156 13.28 -7.00 14.54
CA ALA A 156 12.87 -6.16 13.42
C ALA A 156 13.73 -4.88 13.28
N VAL A 157 14.55 -4.84 12.23
CA VAL A 157 15.00 -3.58 11.64
C VAL A 157 13.98 -3.18 10.56
N ASN A 158 13.39 -2.00 10.71
CA ASN A 158 12.28 -1.55 9.86
C ASN A 158 12.71 -0.35 8.99
N PRO A 159 12.32 -0.30 7.71
CA PRO A 159 12.57 0.85 6.85
C PRO A 159 11.60 1.98 7.21
N ILE A 160 12.13 3.19 7.40
CA ILE A 160 11.46 4.40 7.90
C ILE A 160 11.60 5.53 6.89
N TYR A 161 10.50 6.29 6.69
CA TYR A 161 10.54 7.53 5.92
C TYR A 161 11.09 8.68 6.76
N VAL A 162 12.05 9.41 6.19
CA VAL A 162 12.68 10.59 6.78
C VAL A 162 12.78 11.72 5.75
N VAL A 163 13.20 12.90 6.18
CA VAL A 163 13.59 14.01 5.28
C VAL A 163 14.97 14.48 5.71
N GLN A 164 16.02 13.91 5.10
CA GLN A 164 17.43 14.18 5.44
C GLN A 164 18.24 14.49 4.18
N GLY A 165 18.20 15.75 3.74
CA GLY A 165 18.83 16.18 2.50
C GLY A 165 18.27 15.41 1.30
N ASN A 166 19.13 14.72 0.57
CA ASN A 166 18.76 13.92 -0.60
C ASN A 166 18.37 12.46 -0.25
N THR A 167 18.21 12.13 1.04
CA THR A 167 17.85 10.78 1.49
C THR A 167 16.56 10.81 2.30
N ASN A 168 15.61 9.97 1.90
CA ASN A 168 14.28 9.83 2.51
C ASN A 168 14.05 8.47 3.19
N LEU A 169 15.06 7.62 3.26
CA LEU A 169 15.02 6.26 3.79
C LEU A 169 16.13 6.06 4.84
N LEU A 170 15.73 5.67 6.05
CA LEU A 170 16.62 5.07 7.05
C LEU A 170 16.09 3.69 7.45
N TYR A 171 16.98 2.83 7.95
CA TYR A 171 16.64 1.55 8.52
C TYR A 171 16.82 1.62 10.03
N ARG A 172 15.75 1.34 10.78
CA ARG A 172 15.70 1.52 12.23
C ARG A 172 15.46 0.21 12.95
N GLY A 173 16.50 -0.27 13.63
CA GLY A 173 16.39 -1.27 14.69
C GLY A 173 16.11 -0.63 16.05
N ARG A 174 15.84 -1.48 17.05
CA ARG A 174 15.64 -1.05 18.43
C ARG A 174 16.41 -1.96 19.38
N ALA A 175 16.88 -1.38 20.48
CA ALA A 175 17.41 -2.10 21.63
C ALA A 175 16.95 -1.43 22.91
N SER A 176 16.96 -2.15 24.02
CA SER A 176 16.72 -1.61 25.35
C SER A 176 17.65 -2.28 26.35
N VAL A 177 18.11 -1.56 27.37
CA VAL A 177 18.97 -2.12 28.41
C VAL A 177 18.29 -2.00 29.77
N SER A 178 18.31 -3.10 30.54
CA SER A 178 17.77 -3.14 31.90
C SER A 178 18.84 -2.80 32.95
N GLY A 179 18.40 -2.40 34.15
CA GLY A 179 19.28 -1.86 35.18
C GLY A 179 19.69 -0.41 34.92
N TYR A 180 20.64 0.08 35.70
CA TYR A 180 21.19 1.43 35.54
C TYR A 180 22.48 1.36 34.70
N VAL A 181 22.35 1.69 33.41
CA VAL A 181 23.47 1.99 32.50
C VAL A 181 23.32 3.40 31.96
N ASP A 182 24.43 4.08 31.73
CA ASP A 182 24.48 5.43 31.17
C ASP A 182 24.54 5.48 29.65
N TRP A 183 25.00 4.40 29.02
CA TRP A 183 25.18 4.33 27.57
C TRP A 183 24.97 2.92 26.99
N LEU A 184 24.73 2.86 25.68
CA LEU A 184 24.82 1.69 24.80
C LEU A 184 25.64 2.09 23.58
N SER A 185 26.61 1.26 23.19
CA SER A 185 27.35 1.38 21.93
C SER A 185 27.23 0.11 21.10
N VAL A 186 27.23 0.25 19.77
CA VAL A 186 27.36 -0.89 18.85
C VAL A 186 28.71 -0.79 18.13
N THR A 187 29.42 -1.91 17.99
CA THR A 187 30.70 -1.99 17.29
C THR A 187 30.77 -3.22 16.37
N ALA A 188 31.44 -3.06 15.24
CA ALA A 188 31.76 -4.07 14.23
C ALA A 188 32.92 -3.53 13.36
N PRO A 189 33.54 -4.33 12.47
CA PRO A 189 34.52 -3.83 11.51
C PRO A 189 33.93 -2.80 10.53
N ASP A 190 32.65 -2.99 10.20
CA ASP A 190 31.88 -2.26 9.20
C ASP A 190 30.39 -2.19 9.63
N GLY A 191 29.55 -1.44 8.89
CA GLY A 191 28.10 -1.43 9.10
C GLY A 191 27.57 -0.97 10.46
N ILE A 192 28.30 -0.12 11.20
CA ILE A 192 27.90 0.34 12.53
C ILE A 192 26.69 1.29 12.46
N PRO A 193 25.59 1.08 13.23
CA PRO A 193 24.47 2.02 13.33
C PRO A 193 24.83 3.30 14.10
N GLN A 194 24.09 4.38 13.85
CA GLN A 194 23.99 5.48 14.80
C GLN A 194 23.05 5.09 15.94
N VAL A 195 23.46 5.35 17.19
CA VAL A 195 22.73 4.94 18.40
C VAL A 195 22.16 6.15 19.13
N TYR A 196 20.84 6.17 19.38
CA TYR A 196 20.15 7.32 19.96
C TYR A 196 19.14 6.94 21.05
N GLY A 197 19.16 7.65 22.18
CA GLY A 197 18.17 7.51 23.28
C GLY A 197 18.78 6.90 24.55
N ARG A 198 17.93 6.68 25.57
CA ARG A 198 18.18 5.95 26.83
C ARG A 198 16.84 5.78 27.57
N PRO A 199 16.55 4.67 28.27
CA PRO A 199 17.20 3.35 28.21
C PRO A 199 16.72 2.52 26.99
N ASN A 200 15.76 3.05 26.23
CA ASN A 200 15.35 2.53 24.93
C ASN A 200 16.14 3.27 23.84
N TYR A 201 16.85 2.51 23.01
CA TYR A 201 17.78 2.98 22.01
C TYR A 201 17.23 2.70 20.59
N ARG A 202 17.30 3.70 19.73
CA ARG A 202 17.14 3.56 18.27
C ARG A 202 18.50 3.25 17.67
N LEU A 203 18.50 2.35 16.69
CA LEU A 203 19.68 1.93 15.94
C LEU A 203 19.42 2.28 14.46
N ASP A 204 20.00 3.37 13.98
CA ASP A 204 19.68 3.94 12.67
C ASP A 204 20.84 3.71 11.68
N TRP A 205 20.56 2.97 10.60
CA TRP A 205 21.45 2.79 9.45
C TRP A 205 20.95 3.57 8.23
N SER A 206 21.86 4.27 7.54
CA SER A 206 21.69 4.55 6.11
C SER A 206 21.97 3.28 5.29
N TYR A 207 21.42 3.17 4.08
CA TYR A 207 21.64 1.97 3.23
C TYR A 207 23.12 1.56 3.10
N PRO A 208 24.11 2.48 2.87
CA PRO A 208 25.54 2.15 2.84
C PRO A 208 26.09 1.42 4.07
N ALA A 209 25.56 1.71 5.26
CA ALA A 209 25.95 1.00 6.49
C ALA A 209 25.15 -0.30 6.64
N LEU A 210 23.90 -0.35 6.16
CA LEU A 210 23.06 -1.54 6.24
C LEU A 210 23.60 -2.69 5.39
N HIS A 211 23.98 -2.47 4.12
CA HIS A 211 24.38 -3.59 3.25
C HIS A 211 25.68 -4.28 3.72
N GLN A 212 26.57 -3.53 4.38
CA GLN A 212 27.69 -4.07 5.15
C GLN A 212 27.20 -4.93 6.34
N ALA A 213 26.32 -4.37 7.18
CA ALA A 213 25.83 -5.00 8.40
C ALA A 213 25.01 -6.30 8.19
N ILE A 214 24.28 -6.42 7.07
CA ILE A 214 23.42 -7.58 6.75
C ILE A 214 24.16 -8.80 6.17
N ASP A 215 25.49 -8.78 6.11
CA ASP A 215 26.28 -9.88 5.60
C ASP A 215 26.27 -11.07 6.59
N PRO A 216 25.81 -12.28 6.20
CA PRO A 216 25.79 -13.43 7.10
C PRO A 216 27.20 -13.91 7.50
N HIS A 217 28.25 -13.50 6.79
CA HIS A 217 29.63 -13.95 6.99
C HIS A 217 30.52 -12.94 7.72
N THR A 218 30.08 -11.71 7.99
CA THR A 218 30.83 -10.74 8.80
C THR A 218 30.89 -11.12 10.29
N VAL A 219 31.65 -10.33 11.05
CA VAL A 219 31.72 -10.42 12.52
C VAL A 219 30.39 -9.91 13.12
N PRO A 220 29.78 -10.60 14.09
CA PRO A 220 28.54 -10.14 14.72
C PRO A 220 28.66 -8.72 15.29
N LEU A 221 27.60 -7.92 15.13
CA LEU A 221 27.45 -6.62 15.77
C LEU A 221 27.52 -6.82 17.29
N THR A 222 28.47 -6.14 17.93
CA THR A 222 28.74 -6.21 19.35
C THR A 222 28.09 -5.02 20.04
N PHE A 223 27.17 -5.31 20.95
CA PHE A 223 26.42 -4.36 21.76
C PHE A 223 27.06 -4.34 23.14
N SER A 224 27.59 -3.19 23.55
CA SER A 224 28.16 -2.98 24.89
C SER A 224 27.37 -1.91 25.62
N ALA A 225 27.03 -2.15 26.87
CA ALA A 225 26.34 -1.19 27.74
C ALA A 225 27.07 -1.07 29.08
N GLY A 226 27.00 0.11 29.70
CA GLY A 226 27.85 0.41 30.85
C GLY A 226 27.53 1.73 31.53
N ALA A 227 28.32 2.06 32.55
CA ALA A 227 28.32 3.35 33.24
C ALA A 227 29.72 4.00 33.12
N ASP A 228 30.04 4.95 34.00
CA ASP A 228 31.34 5.64 34.03
C ASP A 228 32.53 4.72 34.41
N ASP A 229 32.26 3.52 34.96
CA ASP A 229 33.25 2.52 35.35
C ASP A 229 33.64 1.54 34.22
N GLY A 230 32.88 1.52 33.11
CA GLY A 230 33.22 0.78 31.89
C GLY A 230 32.07 -0.08 31.34
N VAL A 231 32.42 -1.11 30.57
CA VAL A 231 31.46 -2.09 30.03
C VAL A 231 30.94 -2.96 31.19
N ALA A 232 29.65 -2.87 31.49
CA ALA A 232 28.98 -3.69 32.49
C ALA A 232 28.27 -4.91 31.89
N MET A 233 27.84 -4.82 30.62
CA MET A 233 27.16 -5.89 29.89
C MET A 233 27.58 -5.90 28.41
N GLN A 234 27.66 -7.09 27.82
CA GLN A 234 28.00 -7.30 26.41
C GLN A 234 27.11 -8.36 25.77
N LYS A 235 26.58 -8.05 24.58
CA LYS A 235 25.77 -8.95 23.76
C LYS A 235 26.25 -8.91 22.31
N THR A 236 26.14 -10.01 21.58
CA THR A 236 26.33 -10.06 20.13
C THR A 236 25.06 -10.45 19.43
N ALA A 237 24.79 -9.86 18.27
CA ALA A 237 23.77 -10.33 17.34
C ALA A 237 24.28 -10.22 15.89
N ARG A 238 23.81 -11.09 15.02
CA ARG A 238 24.02 -10.98 13.56
C ARG A 238 22.82 -10.27 12.95
N LEU A 239 23.04 -9.46 11.92
CA LEU A 239 21.99 -8.88 11.11
C LEU A 239 22.05 -9.53 9.71
N VAL A 240 20.89 -9.78 9.08
CA VAL A 240 20.79 -10.45 7.77
C VAL A 240 19.60 -9.93 6.97
N ALA A 241 19.69 -10.00 5.64
CA ALA A 241 18.50 -10.00 4.80
C ALA A 241 17.75 -11.33 4.95
N ARG A 242 16.53 -11.28 5.53
CA ARG A 242 15.70 -12.45 5.82
C ARG A 242 14.41 -12.41 5.00
N VAL A 243 14.01 -13.53 4.40
CA VAL A 243 12.64 -13.68 3.84
C VAL A 243 11.66 -13.78 5.01
N THR A 244 10.78 -12.79 5.17
CA THR A 244 9.85 -12.67 6.31
C THR A 244 8.40 -12.97 5.96
N GLU A 245 8.01 -12.80 4.69
CA GLU A 245 6.70 -13.20 4.17
C GLU A 245 6.87 -13.99 2.89
N PHE A 246 5.97 -14.94 2.66
CA PHE A 246 5.91 -15.73 1.43
C PHE A 246 4.47 -16.22 1.18
N ALA A 247 3.98 -16.06 -0.04
CA ALA A 247 2.69 -16.60 -0.50
C ALA A 247 2.75 -16.98 -1.99
N LEU A 248 1.84 -17.85 -2.44
CA LEU A 248 1.63 -18.20 -3.85
C LEU A 248 0.23 -17.80 -4.32
N THR A 249 0.08 -17.54 -5.62
CA THR A 249 -1.19 -17.39 -6.32
C THR A 249 -1.10 -17.96 -7.74
N ASP A 250 -2.22 -18.40 -8.29
CA ASP A 250 -2.40 -18.81 -9.70
C ASP A 250 -3.33 -17.89 -10.51
N GLY A 251 -3.99 -16.94 -9.84
CA GLY A 251 -4.59 -15.76 -10.47
C GLY A 251 -3.54 -14.68 -10.79
N ASP A 252 -4.00 -13.51 -11.23
CA ASP A 252 -3.12 -12.37 -11.45
C ASP A 252 -2.52 -11.88 -10.12
N ALA A 253 -1.23 -11.55 -10.13
CA ALA A 253 -0.53 -11.03 -8.96
C ALA A 253 -1.02 -9.63 -8.56
N TYR A 254 -1.49 -8.83 -9.52
CA TYR A 254 -2.03 -7.50 -9.30
C TYR A 254 -3.47 -7.52 -8.77
N ASP A 255 -4.28 -8.52 -9.12
CA ASP A 255 -5.62 -8.70 -8.54
C ASP A 255 -5.54 -9.26 -7.11
N VAL A 256 -4.60 -10.17 -6.84
CA VAL A 256 -4.47 -10.86 -5.54
C VAL A 256 -3.63 -10.08 -4.54
N TRP A 257 -2.63 -9.32 -5.00
CA TRP A 257 -1.80 -8.44 -4.17
C TRP A 257 -1.68 -7.03 -4.78
N PRO A 258 -2.80 -6.31 -4.97
CA PRO A 258 -2.81 -4.99 -5.58
C PRO A 258 -1.88 -4.04 -4.82
N SER A 259 -1.11 -3.23 -5.57
CA SER A 259 -0.27 -2.16 -5.02
C SER A 259 -1.13 -1.25 -4.14
N PRO A 260 -0.97 -1.27 -2.79
CA PRO A 260 -1.84 -0.49 -1.93
C PRO A 260 -1.60 1.00 -2.15
N GLY A 261 -2.69 1.79 -2.15
CA GLY A 261 -2.60 3.25 -2.19
C GLY A 261 -2.03 3.84 -0.90
N CYS A 262 -2.21 5.15 -0.72
CA CYS A 262 -1.97 5.78 0.58
C CYS A 262 -3.08 5.38 1.57
N ASP A 263 -2.69 4.95 2.77
CA ASP A 263 -3.62 4.61 3.85
C ASP A 263 -4.12 5.88 4.58
N PRO A 264 -5.43 6.04 4.84
CA PRO A 264 -5.99 7.22 5.51
C PRO A 264 -5.38 7.56 6.88
N THR A 265 -4.96 6.55 7.65
CA THR A 265 -4.30 6.72 8.95
C THR A 265 -2.89 7.26 8.76
N VAL A 266 -2.16 6.73 7.78
CA VAL A 266 -0.80 7.15 7.43
C VAL A 266 -0.81 8.56 6.85
N TYR A 267 -1.79 8.89 5.99
CA TYR A 267 -2.02 10.24 5.46
C TYR A 267 -2.22 11.25 6.59
N ASN A 268 -3.20 10.98 7.47
CA ASN A 268 -3.53 11.87 8.58
C ASN A 268 -2.34 12.04 9.53
N CYS A 269 -1.56 10.99 9.79
CA CYS A 269 -0.34 11.11 10.58
C CYS A 269 0.72 11.96 9.87
N TYR A 270 1.00 11.72 8.58
CA TYR A 270 2.01 12.45 7.82
C TYR A 270 1.69 13.95 7.71
N HIS A 271 0.46 14.29 7.30
CA HIS A 271 0.04 15.68 7.09
C HIS A 271 -0.29 16.46 8.38
N SER A 272 -0.42 15.80 9.54
CA SER A 272 -0.56 16.47 10.84
C SER A 272 0.78 16.74 11.54
N GLN A 273 1.92 16.30 10.99
CA GLN A 273 3.22 16.58 11.60
C GLN A 273 3.56 18.09 11.55
N PRO A 274 4.20 18.65 12.60
CA PRO A 274 4.69 20.01 12.59
C PRO A 274 5.64 20.30 11.42
N ALA A 275 5.58 21.51 10.87
CA ALA A 275 6.50 21.97 9.84
C ALA A 275 7.96 21.85 10.32
N GLY A 276 8.81 21.21 9.50
CA GLY A 276 10.19 20.88 9.87
C GLY A 276 10.39 19.51 10.51
N THR A 277 9.35 18.68 10.63
CA THR A 277 9.50 17.27 11.02
C THR A 277 10.32 16.50 9.98
N THR A 278 11.36 15.79 10.43
CA THR A 278 12.28 15.03 9.56
C THR A 278 12.23 13.52 9.75
N ASP A 279 11.41 12.99 10.66
CA ASP A 279 11.35 11.57 11.03
C ASP A 279 9.89 11.14 11.15
N PHE A 280 9.40 10.36 10.18
CA PHE A 280 8.00 9.96 10.07
C PHE A 280 7.78 8.51 10.52
N GLY A 281 8.76 7.91 11.24
CA GLY A 281 8.72 6.52 11.68
C GLY A 281 7.69 6.18 12.77
N GLN A 282 6.84 7.14 13.16
CA GLN A 282 5.61 6.88 13.94
C GLN A 282 4.37 6.72 13.06
N CYS A 283 4.40 7.23 11.81
CA CYS A 283 3.28 7.16 10.88
C CYS A 283 3.23 5.86 10.07
N GLY A 284 4.33 5.14 9.94
CA GLY A 284 4.39 3.85 9.27
C GLY A 284 5.79 3.47 8.79
N THR A 285 5.85 2.43 7.96
CA THR A 285 7.06 2.06 7.21
C THR A 285 7.34 3.05 6.08
N TYR A 286 8.57 3.01 5.55
CA TYR A 286 9.01 3.81 4.41
C TYR A 286 8.00 3.81 3.26
N ARG A 287 7.58 2.63 2.75
CA ARG A 287 6.68 2.54 1.60
C ARG A 287 5.26 3.04 1.89
N GLN A 288 4.76 2.86 3.13
CA GLN A 288 3.46 3.40 3.53
C GLN A 288 3.46 4.93 3.48
N VAL A 289 4.46 5.58 4.10
CA VAL A 289 4.56 7.05 4.11
C VAL A 289 4.91 7.59 2.72
N GLN A 290 5.82 6.93 1.97
CA GLN A 290 6.22 7.34 0.62
C GLN A 290 5.00 7.52 -0.30
N ARG A 291 4.03 6.59 -0.27
CA ARG A 291 2.79 6.66 -1.07
C ARG A 291 1.92 7.85 -0.70
N CYS A 292 1.90 8.24 0.57
CA CYS A 292 1.14 9.40 1.03
C CYS A 292 1.80 10.74 0.71
N THR A 293 3.13 10.79 0.53
CA THR A 293 3.85 12.07 0.33
C THR A 293 3.46 12.86 -0.92
N TYR A 294 2.81 12.22 -1.90
CA TYR A 294 2.29 12.84 -3.13
C TYR A 294 0.79 12.59 -3.35
N ALA A 295 0.10 11.93 -2.42
CA ALA A 295 -1.33 11.67 -2.55
C ALA A 295 -2.13 12.95 -2.27
N SER A 296 -3.18 13.18 -3.04
CA SER A 296 -4.18 14.20 -2.75
C SER A 296 -5.16 13.70 -1.67
N ALA A 297 -5.79 14.64 -0.96
CA ALA A 297 -6.87 14.30 -0.03
C ALA A 297 -8.04 13.57 -0.74
N CYS A 298 -8.25 13.79 -2.03
CA CYS A 298 -9.33 13.15 -2.78
C CYS A 298 -9.07 11.69 -3.17
N GLU A 299 -7.82 11.31 -3.39
CA GLU A 299 -7.44 9.90 -3.62
C GLU A 299 -7.54 9.07 -2.33
N VAL A 300 -7.38 9.72 -1.17
CA VAL A 300 -7.37 9.06 0.16
C VAL A 300 -8.74 9.08 0.83
N PHE A 301 -9.54 10.14 0.62
CA PHE A 301 -10.89 10.29 1.16
C PHE A 301 -11.94 10.47 0.05
N PRO A 302 -12.11 9.48 -0.85
CA PRO A 302 -13.14 9.51 -1.87
C PRO A 302 -14.54 9.55 -1.26
N GLN A 303 -15.35 10.51 -1.71
CA GLN A 303 -16.72 10.76 -1.29
C GLN A 303 -17.69 10.04 -2.25
N PRO A 304 -18.73 9.35 -1.74
CA PRO A 304 -19.75 8.75 -2.60
C PRO A 304 -20.49 9.83 -3.41
N PHE A 305 -20.88 9.51 -4.64
CA PHE A 305 -21.63 10.45 -5.47
C PHE A 305 -22.95 10.84 -4.80
N SER A 306 -23.22 12.14 -4.77
CA SER A 306 -24.37 12.76 -4.13
C SER A 306 -24.55 14.18 -4.64
N LEU A 307 -25.79 14.68 -4.63
CA LEU A 307 -26.10 16.08 -4.93
C LEU A 307 -26.51 16.80 -3.65
N THR A 308 -25.69 17.76 -3.21
CA THR A 308 -26.04 18.64 -2.08
C THR A 308 -26.76 19.87 -2.61
N ALA A 309 -27.98 20.15 -2.14
CA ALA A 309 -28.75 21.32 -2.59
C ALA A 309 -28.00 22.64 -2.29
N ALA A 310 -28.03 23.57 -3.24
CA ALA A 310 -27.41 24.87 -3.17
C ALA A 310 -28.45 25.99 -3.34
N ASP A 311 -28.22 27.15 -2.72
CA ASP A 311 -29.15 28.28 -2.82
C ASP A 311 -29.19 28.84 -4.25
N ALA A 312 -30.33 28.67 -4.90
CA ALA A 312 -30.62 29.17 -6.25
C ALA A 312 -31.37 30.50 -6.25
N SER A 313 -31.73 31.09 -5.10
CA SER A 313 -32.61 32.26 -4.99
C SER A 313 -32.17 33.48 -5.81
N SER A 314 -30.86 33.65 -6.00
CA SER A 314 -30.29 34.68 -6.89
C SER A 314 -30.69 34.58 -8.37
N LEU A 315 -31.20 33.43 -8.81
CA LEU A 315 -31.65 33.16 -10.19
C LEU A 315 -33.14 33.45 -10.41
N GLU A 316 -33.92 33.64 -9.35
CA GLU A 316 -35.37 33.93 -9.45
C GLU A 316 -35.71 35.18 -10.29
N PRO A 317 -34.94 36.30 -10.23
CA PRO A 317 -35.17 37.42 -11.13
C PRO A 317 -34.96 37.07 -12.62
N ALA A 318 -34.02 36.17 -12.92
CA ALA A 318 -33.77 35.70 -14.28
C ALA A 318 -34.89 34.76 -14.77
N ARG A 319 -35.37 33.87 -13.90
CA ARG A 319 -36.54 33.00 -14.15
C ARG A 319 -37.79 33.84 -14.43
N ALA A 320 -38.08 34.82 -13.58
CA ALA A 320 -39.22 35.71 -13.73
C ALA A 320 -39.17 36.50 -15.05
N ALA A 321 -38.03 37.13 -15.37
CA ALA A 321 -37.84 37.88 -16.61
C ALA A 321 -37.89 37.00 -17.88
N TRP A 322 -37.56 35.72 -17.77
CA TRP A 322 -37.73 34.75 -18.86
C TRP A 322 -39.22 34.45 -19.10
N ASN A 323 -40.00 34.23 -18.03
CA ASN A 323 -41.45 33.94 -18.09
C ASN A 323 -42.33 35.15 -18.53
N GLU A 324 -41.81 36.38 -18.49
CA GLU A 324 -42.58 37.57 -18.92
C GLU A 324 -43.05 37.44 -20.38
N GLY A 325 -44.27 37.88 -20.71
CA GLY A 325 -44.75 37.92 -22.10
C GLY A 325 -45.19 36.57 -22.69
N SER A 326 -45.41 35.56 -21.85
CA SER A 326 -46.33 34.46 -22.12
C SER A 326 -47.75 34.99 -22.41
N THR A 327 -48.55 34.29 -23.23
CA THR A 327 -49.88 34.73 -23.68
C THR A 327 -50.92 33.60 -23.61
N PRO A 328 -52.23 33.90 -23.61
CA PRO A 328 -53.26 32.85 -23.62
C PRO A 328 -53.21 31.92 -24.83
N LEU A 329 -52.75 32.42 -26.00
CA LEU A 329 -52.70 31.64 -27.24
C LEU A 329 -51.38 30.87 -27.44
N SER A 330 -50.34 31.24 -26.69
CA SER A 330 -49.04 30.56 -26.67
C SER A 330 -48.26 30.93 -25.41
N TRP A 331 -47.83 29.92 -24.66
CA TRP A 331 -47.16 30.07 -23.37
C TRP A 331 -45.80 29.40 -23.31
N TYR A 332 -45.00 29.90 -22.38
CA TYR A 332 -43.72 29.37 -21.97
C TYR A 332 -43.51 29.76 -20.51
N GLU A 333 -43.10 28.82 -19.67
CA GLU A 333 -42.62 29.10 -18.33
C GLU A 333 -41.47 28.18 -17.92
N ILE A 334 -40.58 28.71 -17.09
CA ILE A 334 -39.74 27.92 -16.19
C ILE A 334 -40.42 27.96 -14.83
N SER A 335 -40.96 26.82 -14.42
CA SER A 335 -41.68 26.61 -13.16
C SER A 335 -40.71 26.66 -11.98
N SER A 336 -39.49 26.11 -12.13
CA SER A 336 -38.43 26.20 -11.11
C SER A 336 -37.02 26.18 -11.70
N ILE A 337 -36.07 26.77 -10.95
CA ILE A 337 -34.62 26.59 -11.15
C ILE A 337 -34.04 26.06 -9.84
N ALA A 338 -33.67 24.79 -9.81
CA ALA A 338 -32.96 24.19 -8.67
C ALA A 338 -31.45 24.19 -8.94
N ALA A 339 -30.65 24.31 -7.88
CA ALA A 339 -29.20 24.19 -7.94
C ALA A 339 -28.69 23.19 -6.91
N SER A 340 -27.64 22.45 -7.27
CA SER A 340 -26.94 21.51 -6.40
C SER A 340 -25.43 21.54 -6.65
N THR A 341 -24.64 21.04 -5.72
CA THR A 341 -23.20 20.80 -5.86
C THR A 341 -22.86 19.33 -5.77
N THR A 342 -21.93 18.88 -6.62
CA THR A 342 -21.33 17.54 -6.59
C THR A 342 -20.18 17.48 -5.56
N PRO A 343 -19.75 16.28 -5.12
CA PRO A 343 -18.72 16.14 -4.09
C PRO A 343 -17.39 16.75 -4.52
N GLU A 344 -16.56 17.17 -3.56
CA GLU A 344 -15.25 17.76 -3.86
C GLU A 344 -14.24 16.71 -4.30
N CYS A 345 -14.33 15.53 -3.69
CA CYS A 345 -13.48 14.38 -3.94
C CYS A 345 -14.34 13.18 -4.39
N PRO A 346 -15.01 13.23 -5.55
CA PRO A 346 -15.94 12.18 -5.93
C PRO A 346 -15.21 10.86 -6.20
N ALA A 347 -15.73 9.76 -5.66
CA ALA A 347 -15.11 8.42 -5.72
C ALA A 347 -14.97 7.84 -7.14
N GLN A 348 -15.66 8.44 -8.12
CA GLN A 348 -15.58 8.17 -9.56
C GLN A 348 -15.76 9.50 -10.32
N PRO A 349 -15.31 9.62 -11.58
CA PRO A 349 -15.58 10.79 -12.40
C PRO A 349 -17.10 11.05 -12.51
N VAL A 350 -17.54 12.25 -12.14
CA VAL A 350 -18.95 12.61 -12.18
C VAL A 350 -19.40 12.82 -13.62
N THR A 351 -20.34 12.01 -14.08
CA THR A 351 -20.95 12.10 -15.41
C THR A 351 -22.33 12.75 -15.35
N LEU A 352 -22.74 13.38 -16.44
CA LEU A 352 -24.10 13.91 -16.60
C LEU A 352 -25.17 12.80 -16.47
N GLN A 353 -24.86 11.58 -16.93
CA GLN A 353 -25.72 10.41 -16.74
C GLN A 353 -25.97 10.13 -15.25
N ALA A 354 -24.91 10.01 -14.44
CA ALA A 354 -25.04 9.75 -13.01
C ALA A 354 -25.81 10.87 -12.27
N ILE A 355 -25.67 12.12 -12.72
CA ILE A 355 -26.45 13.26 -12.23
C ILE A 355 -27.94 13.07 -12.54
N VAL A 356 -28.30 12.79 -13.79
CA VAL A 356 -29.72 12.62 -14.21
C VAL A 356 -30.34 11.37 -13.56
N GLU A 357 -29.62 10.25 -13.48
CA GLU A 357 -30.10 9.03 -12.81
C GLU A 357 -30.32 9.21 -11.30
N HIS A 358 -29.51 10.05 -10.64
CA HIS A 358 -29.68 10.38 -9.23
C HIS A 358 -30.83 11.38 -8.99
N LEU A 359 -31.11 12.27 -9.96
CA LEU A 359 -32.27 13.16 -9.94
C LEU A 359 -33.57 12.40 -10.23
N GLY A 360 -33.56 11.44 -11.16
CA GLY A 360 -34.67 10.54 -11.50
C GLY A 360 -35.08 9.53 -10.40
N ALA A 361 -34.49 9.63 -9.21
CA ALA A 361 -35.07 9.07 -8.00
C ALA A 361 -36.35 9.83 -7.56
N ASP A 362 -36.53 11.08 -8.02
CA ASP A 362 -37.82 11.75 -8.07
C ASP A 362 -38.61 11.26 -9.31
N PRO A 363 -39.85 10.77 -9.17
CA PRO A 363 -40.62 10.20 -10.27
C PRO A 363 -41.11 11.23 -11.31
N SER A 364 -40.76 12.50 -11.17
CA SER A 364 -41.14 13.58 -12.09
C SER A 364 -40.12 13.88 -13.20
N LEU A 365 -38.98 13.19 -13.27
CA LEU A 365 -37.91 13.44 -14.25
C LEU A 365 -37.65 12.20 -15.14
N PRO A 366 -37.59 12.33 -16.49
CA PRO A 366 -37.40 11.20 -17.41
C PRO A 366 -36.07 10.45 -17.23
N ALA A 367 -35.97 9.22 -17.78
CA ALA A 367 -34.70 8.50 -17.76
C ALA A 367 -33.68 9.18 -18.68
N PHE A 368 -32.38 9.04 -18.39
CA PHE A 368 -31.32 9.69 -19.19
C PHE A 368 -31.35 9.32 -20.68
N THR A 369 -31.87 8.14 -21.02
CA THR A 369 -32.11 7.65 -22.39
C THR A 369 -33.15 8.44 -23.18
N ASP A 370 -34.02 9.18 -22.49
CA ASP A 370 -35.23 9.78 -23.04
C ASP A 370 -34.99 11.24 -23.47
N GLY A 371 -33.76 11.75 -23.25
CA GLY A 371 -33.34 13.10 -23.58
C GLY A 371 -32.05 13.17 -24.41
N THR A 372 -31.78 14.35 -24.95
CA THR A 372 -30.62 14.65 -25.79
C THR A 372 -29.50 15.28 -24.99
N VAL A 373 -28.30 14.69 -25.05
CA VAL A 373 -27.07 15.26 -24.49
C VAL A 373 -26.49 16.30 -25.46
N THR A 374 -26.01 17.42 -24.91
CA THR A 374 -25.39 18.50 -25.65
C THR A 374 -24.34 19.25 -24.81
N ASP A 375 -23.68 20.23 -25.42
CA ASP A 375 -22.60 21.02 -24.82
C ASP A 375 -22.88 22.54 -24.89
N ARG A 376 -21.88 23.33 -24.49
CA ARG A 376 -21.87 24.80 -24.56
C ARG A 376 -22.31 25.38 -25.92
N ALA A 377 -22.00 24.73 -27.04
CA ALA A 377 -22.35 25.21 -28.38
C ALA A 377 -23.78 24.81 -28.79
N GLY A 378 -24.23 23.63 -28.37
CA GLY A 378 -25.59 23.15 -28.63
C GLY A 378 -26.66 23.75 -27.71
N LEU A 379 -26.30 24.32 -26.55
CA LEU A 379 -27.25 24.98 -25.63
C LEU A 379 -28.23 25.93 -26.33
N ALA A 380 -27.75 26.78 -27.25
CA ALA A 380 -28.60 27.77 -27.94
C ALA A 380 -29.65 27.15 -28.89
N GLN A 381 -29.65 25.83 -29.07
CA GLN A 381 -30.64 25.06 -29.83
C GLN A 381 -31.71 24.43 -28.92
N SER A 382 -31.53 24.43 -27.60
CA SER A 382 -32.56 23.93 -26.67
C SER A 382 -33.66 24.96 -26.42
N TYR A 383 -34.84 24.49 -26.04
CA TYR A 383 -36.02 25.30 -25.74
C TYR A 383 -35.68 26.48 -24.81
N PHE A 384 -35.13 26.19 -23.62
CA PHE A 384 -34.83 27.17 -22.58
C PHE A 384 -33.86 28.30 -23.00
N PHE A 385 -32.89 28.00 -23.87
CA PHE A 385 -31.81 28.93 -24.23
C PHE A 385 -31.89 29.49 -25.65
N SER A 386 -32.94 29.14 -26.38
CA SER A 386 -33.25 29.74 -27.68
C SER A 386 -33.59 31.23 -27.57
N GLY A 387 -33.22 32.01 -28.59
CA GLY A 387 -33.52 33.44 -28.68
C GLY A 387 -32.84 34.33 -27.64
N SER A 388 -33.26 35.60 -27.58
CA SER A 388 -32.61 36.62 -26.73
C SER A 388 -32.87 36.45 -25.24
N LYS A 389 -34.05 35.96 -24.85
CA LYS A 389 -34.37 35.65 -23.45
C LYS A 389 -33.58 34.44 -22.94
N GLY A 390 -33.48 33.40 -23.76
CA GLY A 390 -32.69 32.23 -23.46
C GLY A 390 -31.20 32.56 -23.29
N ALA A 391 -30.64 33.37 -24.19
CA ALA A 391 -29.28 33.89 -24.04
C ALA A 391 -29.08 34.73 -22.76
N ALA A 392 -30.06 35.56 -22.38
CA ALA A 392 -30.01 36.35 -21.16
C ALA A 392 -30.07 35.47 -19.89
N LEU A 393 -30.94 34.45 -19.86
CA LEU A 393 -31.00 33.47 -18.77
C LEU A 393 -29.70 32.68 -18.65
N LEU A 394 -29.17 32.17 -19.77
CA LEU A 394 -27.89 31.44 -19.78
C LEU A 394 -26.75 32.30 -19.21
N SER A 395 -26.70 33.59 -19.55
CA SER A 395 -25.73 34.52 -18.97
C SER A 395 -25.87 34.70 -17.45
N GLN A 396 -27.06 34.51 -16.86
CA GLN A 396 -27.26 34.54 -15.41
C GLN A 396 -26.89 33.21 -14.76
N LEU A 397 -27.19 32.08 -15.41
CA LEU A 397 -26.70 30.76 -14.97
C LEU A 397 -25.18 30.72 -14.96
N ASP A 398 -24.53 31.18 -16.04
CA ASP A 398 -23.07 31.28 -16.14
C ASP A 398 -22.48 32.21 -15.07
N ALA A 399 -23.13 33.35 -14.78
CA ALA A 399 -22.68 34.23 -13.70
C ALA A 399 -22.80 33.57 -12.30
N TYR A 400 -23.82 32.73 -12.08
CA TYR A 400 -24.01 31.98 -10.84
C TYR A 400 -23.05 30.78 -10.69
N THR A 401 -22.68 30.12 -11.79
CA THR A 401 -21.77 28.96 -11.78
C THR A 401 -20.30 29.35 -11.92
N GLY A 402 -19.99 30.52 -12.47
CA GLY A 402 -18.64 30.90 -12.90
C GLY A 402 -18.35 30.59 -14.38
N GLY A 403 -19.33 30.06 -15.12
CA GLY A 403 -19.25 29.82 -16.55
C GLY A 403 -18.30 28.68 -16.94
N GLY A 404 -17.60 28.85 -18.07
CA GLY A 404 -16.70 27.84 -18.63
C GLY A 404 -17.44 26.71 -19.36
N ASP A 405 -16.87 25.51 -19.33
CA ASP A 405 -17.46 24.34 -19.97
C ASP A 405 -18.72 23.85 -19.24
N VAL A 406 -19.69 23.38 -20.02
CA VAL A 406 -20.97 22.85 -19.53
C VAL A 406 -21.37 21.64 -20.34
N GLN A 407 -21.82 20.60 -19.65
CA GLN A 407 -22.49 19.43 -20.23
C GLN A 407 -23.99 19.58 -19.92
N ALA A 408 -24.87 19.39 -20.89
CA ALA A 408 -26.30 19.57 -20.70
C ALA A 408 -27.12 18.43 -21.27
N TRP A 409 -28.25 18.13 -20.64
CA TRP A 409 -29.21 17.13 -21.06
C TRP A 409 -30.60 17.76 -21.05
N PHE A 410 -31.35 17.57 -22.14
CA PHE A 410 -32.71 18.08 -22.27
C PHE A 410 -33.65 16.95 -22.68
N SER A 411 -34.81 16.88 -22.04
CA SER A 411 -35.91 15.99 -22.41
C SER A 411 -37.21 16.78 -22.42
N GLY A 412 -38.15 16.40 -23.27
CA GLY A 412 -39.45 17.04 -23.38
C GLY A 412 -40.53 16.01 -23.72
N ALA A 413 -41.73 16.19 -23.18
CA ALA A 413 -42.87 15.29 -23.39
C ALA A 413 -44.20 16.07 -23.47
N GLU A 414 -45.07 15.68 -24.40
CA GLU A 414 -46.43 16.24 -24.49
C GLU A 414 -47.27 15.77 -23.29
N VAL A 415 -47.95 16.72 -22.64
CA VAL A 415 -48.82 16.51 -21.49
C VAL A 415 -50.26 16.82 -21.88
N ALA A 416 -51.20 15.99 -21.45
CA ALA A 416 -52.60 16.11 -21.88
C ALA A 416 -53.28 17.38 -21.31
N CYS A 417 -53.54 18.36 -22.18
CA CYS A 417 -54.36 19.54 -21.89
C CYS A 417 -55.63 19.57 -22.77
N HIS A 418 -56.52 20.55 -22.58
CA HIS A 418 -57.84 20.58 -23.23
C HIS A 418 -57.94 21.65 -24.33
N ASN A 419 -58.04 21.21 -25.59
CA ASN A 419 -58.04 22.03 -26.82
C ASN A 419 -56.73 22.82 -27.03
N CYS A 420 -55.61 22.21 -26.64
CA CYS A 420 -54.29 22.77 -26.74
C CYS A 420 -53.23 21.66 -26.84
N HIS A 421 -52.00 22.06 -27.11
CA HIS A 421 -50.80 21.27 -26.89
C HIS A 421 -50.00 21.90 -25.74
N ASP A 422 -49.64 21.10 -24.74
CA ASP A 422 -48.73 21.48 -23.66
C ASP A 422 -47.58 20.47 -23.63
N PHE A 423 -46.35 20.95 -23.48
CA PHE A 423 -45.14 20.17 -23.47
C PHE A 423 -44.36 20.50 -22.20
N LYS A 424 -44.17 19.49 -21.34
CA LYS A 424 -43.29 19.60 -20.19
C LYS A 424 -41.85 19.40 -20.65
N GLU A 425 -40.96 20.28 -20.20
CA GLU A 425 -39.55 20.35 -20.59
C GLU A 425 -38.67 20.28 -19.34
N TRP A 426 -37.56 19.53 -19.44
CA TRP A 426 -36.55 19.41 -18.39
C TRP A 426 -35.17 19.76 -18.96
N GLY A 427 -34.36 20.50 -18.21
CA GLY A 427 -33.00 20.84 -18.58
C GLY A 427 -32.02 20.66 -17.43
N VAL A 428 -31.11 19.70 -17.52
CA VAL A 428 -30.07 19.45 -16.51
C VAL A 428 -28.73 19.91 -17.06
N LEU A 429 -28.13 20.93 -16.43
CA LEU A 429 -26.83 21.49 -16.81
C LEU A 429 -25.80 21.16 -15.72
N TYR A 430 -24.69 20.54 -16.09
CA TYR A 430 -23.54 20.29 -15.22
C TYR A 430 -22.34 21.15 -15.63
N TYR A 431 -21.80 21.89 -14.66
CA TYR A 431 -20.63 22.76 -14.78
C TYR A 431 -19.46 22.12 -14.02
N PRO A 432 -18.55 21.37 -14.68
CA PRO A 432 -17.57 20.55 -13.98
C PRO A 432 -16.58 21.38 -13.15
N ALA A 433 -16.12 22.52 -13.68
CA ALA A 433 -15.12 23.38 -13.04
C ALA A 433 -15.61 23.98 -11.70
N SER A 434 -16.91 24.23 -11.57
CA SER A 434 -17.53 24.77 -10.36
C SER A 434 -18.28 23.73 -9.53
N ARG A 435 -18.27 22.46 -9.96
CA ARG A 435 -19.04 21.34 -9.40
C ARG A 435 -20.55 21.61 -9.27
N LYS A 436 -21.11 22.55 -10.03
CA LYS A 436 -22.54 22.93 -9.93
C LYS A 436 -23.39 22.17 -10.93
N VAL A 437 -24.55 21.72 -10.48
CA VAL A 437 -25.67 21.23 -11.29
C VAL A 437 -26.80 22.24 -11.20
N ILE A 438 -27.38 22.60 -12.34
CA ILE A 438 -28.64 23.35 -12.45
C ILE A 438 -29.69 22.42 -13.02
N VAL A 439 -30.90 22.43 -12.46
CA VAL A 439 -32.07 21.75 -13.01
C VAL A 439 -33.13 22.80 -13.32
N LEU A 440 -33.57 22.81 -14.57
CA LEU A 440 -34.71 23.58 -15.07
C LEU A 440 -35.90 22.62 -15.21
N ASP A 441 -37.03 23.04 -14.67
CA ASP A 441 -38.35 22.43 -14.89
C ASP A 441 -39.27 23.52 -15.46
N GLY A 442 -39.96 23.24 -16.56
CA GLY A 442 -40.82 24.20 -17.25
C GLY A 442 -41.81 23.59 -18.22
N HIS A 443 -42.68 24.42 -18.78
CA HIS A 443 -43.74 24.05 -19.71
C HIS A 443 -43.79 25.00 -20.91
N HIS A 444 -44.31 24.52 -22.05
CA HIS A 444 -44.54 25.32 -23.26
C HIS A 444 -45.73 24.81 -24.06
N GLY A 445 -46.47 25.71 -24.72
CA GLY A 445 -47.69 25.26 -25.41
C GLY A 445 -48.44 26.34 -26.19
N TYR A 446 -49.54 25.91 -26.81
CA TYR A 446 -50.41 26.73 -27.67
C TYR A 446 -51.81 26.10 -27.81
N ASP A 447 -52.82 26.93 -28.10
CA ASP A 447 -54.20 26.49 -28.39
C ASP A 447 -54.29 25.79 -29.77
N SER A 448 -55.17 24.77 -29.88
CA SER A 448 -55.37 23.93 -31.08
C SER A 448 -56.34 24.49 -32.12
#